data_AF-A0A8J4B1W2-F1
#
_entry.id   AF-A0A8J4B1W2-F1
#
_cell.length_a   1.000
_cell.length_b   1.000
_cell.length_c   1.000
_cell.angle_alpha   90.00
_cell.angle_beta   90.00
_cell.angle_gamma   90.00
#
_symmetry.space_group_name_H-M   'P 1'
#
loop_
_entity.id
_entity.type
_entity.pdbx_description
1 polymer ?
#
loop_
_entity_poly.entity_id
_entity_poly.type
_entity_poly.pdbx_seq_one_letter_code
_entity_poly.pdbx_strand_id
1 'polypeptide(L)'
;MWRLSVPLLVLLAAARGRSQVIDGGSNASGGVTGYVGPEQVDLMGELLYIDTHMGRFWTVRDVDGKLTPIAQGYQPPQRDDNGKDVVPGTVVVIPCYIDPSGTCIPVPGTITTILSATPIELPVKDPIYQRLLVVIFDYSACNMTATLTPAGAANIWLGPNGDGLGGVAQKFTQCSFGKLNLNATAFRAITVKRNCSTGIVQACSWWLISNEGDAAAKEQLGVNEFSTFTHFAYVVPPKMQSVCGWAGLALLPGKQIWLQTSSYGVNRWATIMQESIHNYGLWHSWRNGWEYEDYSTAMGRGEACPNAAETSRLGWSSPAAGGDAIDSSILTAPGVALTFNLPATYITGDGSYLRVKPDWLPGYGDSSLAKNLYIAVRVNKGGDVKLGLEFMNKVNIHEVNATMVSQFDQGSRFDPCDALTE
;
A
#
# COMPACT_ATOMS: atom_id res chain seq x y z
N MET A 1 -14.88 10.26 -31.73
CA MET A 1 -15.90 9.33 -31.22
C MET A 1 -15.84 9.39 -29.70
N TRP A 2 -16.81 10.04 -29.07
CA TRP A 2 -16.86 10.20 -27.62
C TRP A 2 -17.49 8.95 -27.02
N ARG A 3 -16.74 8.17 -26.22
CA ARG A 3 -17.32 7.13 -25.36
C ARG A 3 -17.50 7.73 -23.97
N LEU A 4 -18.75 7.96 -23.60
CA LEU A 4 -19.18 8.24 -22.23
C LEU A 4 -18.99 6.98 -21.40
N SER A 5 -18.08 7.01 -20.44
CA SER A 5 -18.01 6.03 -19.36
C SER A 5 -19.11 6.36 -18.35
N VAL A 6 -20.10 5.49 -18.21
CA VAL A 6 -21.13 5.57 -17.18
C VAL A 6 -20.53 5.06 -15.86
N PRO A 7 -20.62 5.80 -14.74
CA PRO A 7 -20.15 5.27 -13.46
C PRO A 7 -21.11 4.19 -12.96
N LEU A 8 -20.52 3.06 -12.57
CA LEU A 8 -21.15 1.91 -11.93
C LEU A 8 -21.65 2.30 -10.53
N LEU A 9 -22.74 3.07 -10.47
CA LEU A 9 -23.37 3.54 -9.23
C LEU A 9 -24.82 3.05 -9.14
N VAL A 10 -25.09 1.80 -9.51
CA VAL A 10 -26.41 1.17 -9.31
C VAL A 10 -26.20 -0.33 -9.09
N LEU A 11 -26.11 -0.78 -7.82
CA LEU A 11 -26.53 -2.12 -7.36
C LEU A 11 -26.30 -2.38 -5.85
N LEU A 12 -25.72 -1.45 -5.09
CA LEU A 12 -25.44 -1.64 -3.65
C LEU A 12 -26.59 -1.29 -2.69
N ALA A 13 -27.76 -0.86 -3.18
CA ALA A 13 -28.86 -0.40 -2.32
C ALA A 13 -29.94 -1.46 -1.98
N ALA A 14 -29.80 -2.71 -2.44
CA ALA A 14 -30.85 -3.73 -2.31
C ALA A 14 -30.42 -4.95 -1.47
N ALA A 15 -29.85 -4.72 -0.28
CA ALA A 15 -29.69 -5.75 0.74
C ALA A 15 -29.96 -5.19 2.15
N ARG A 16 -31.07 -4.46 2.32
CA ARG A 16 -31.67 -4.30 3.65
C ARG A 16 -32.60 -5.48 3.89
N GLY A 17 -32.03 -6.58 4.38
CA GLY A 17 -32.80 -7.69 4.93
C GLY A 17 -33.69 -7.18 6.07
N ARG A 18 -35.01 -7.26 5.89
CA ARG A 18 -35.97 -7.16 6.98
C ARG A 18 -35.66 -8.28 7.97
N SER A 19 -35.24 -7.91 9.18
CA SER A 19 -35.35 -8.81 10.33
C SER A 19 -36.84 -8.99 10.62
N GLN A 20 -37.41 -10.12 10.16
CA GLN A 20 -38.75 -10.55 10.58
C GLN A 20 -38.59 -11.28 11.92
N VAL A 21 -38.94 -10.58 12.98
CA VAL A 21 -39.26 -11.18 14.28
C VAL A 21 -40.49 -12.05 14.06
N ILE A 22 -40.32 -13.37 14.11
CA ILE A 22 -41.44 -14.31 14.24
C ILE A 22 -41.77 -14.37 15.73
N ASP A 23 -42.82 -13.66 16.15
CA ASP A 23 -43.43 -13.82 17.46
C ASP A 23 -44.13 -15.19 17.53
N GLY A 24 -43.50 -16.13 18.24
CA GLY A 24 -44.03 -17.44 18.54
C GLY A 24 -44.16 -17.65 20.05
N GLY A 25 -45.38 -17.49 20.56
CA GLY A 25 -45.97 -18.34 21.60
C GLY A 25 -45.21 -18.52 22.92
N SER A 26 -45.71 -17.84 23.95
CA SER A 26 -45.45 -18.09 25.37
C SER A 26 -45.48 -19.57 25.77
N ASN A 27 -44.40 -20.07 26.36
CA ASN A 27 -44.46 -21.05 27.44
C ASN A 27 -43.30 -20.83 28.42
N ALA A 28 -43.67 -20.62 29.68
CA ALA A 28 -42.77 -20.39 30.78
C ALA A 28 -42.15 -21.72 31.26
N SER A 29 -40.82 -21.82 31.22
CA SER A 29 -40.03 -22.67 32.11
C SER A 29 -38.54 -22.36 32.03
N GLY A 30 -37.92 -22.17 33.20
CA GLY A 30 -36.49 -22.41 33.46
C GLY A 30 -35.47 -21.50 32.76
N GLY A 31 -35.11 -20.39 33.40
CA GLY A 31 -34.01 -19.53 32.99
C GLY A 31 -32.67 -20.25 33.01
N VAL A 32 -32.24 -20.73 31.84
CA VAL A 32 -30.84 -20.85 31.46
C VAL A 32 -30.55 -19.58 30.66
N THR A 33 -29.66 -18.72 31.15
CA THR A 33 -29.09 -17.64 30.35
C THR A 33 -28.34 -18.28 29.19
N GLY A 34 -29.03 -18.52 28.09
CA GLY A 34 -28.44 -19.00 26.85
C GLY A 34 -27.42 -17.97 26.40
N TYR A 35 -26.15 -18.36 26.35
CA TYR A 35 -25.14 -17.61 25.65
C TYR A 35 -25.58 -17.55 24.18
N VAL A 36 -26.17 -16.43 23.78
CA VAL A 36 -26.39 -16.13 22.37
C VAL A 36 -25.00 -15.87 21.83
N GLY A 37 -24.48 -16.82 21.04
CA GLY A 37 -23.21 -16.65 20.35
C GLY A 37 -23.22 -15.37 19.51
N PRO A 38 -22.04 -14.82 19.16
CA PRO A 38 -21.96 -13.64 18.32
C PRO A 38 -22.78 -13.86 17.04
N GLU A 39 -23.55 -12.85 16.64
CA GLU A 39 -24.32 -12.89 15.40
C GLU A 39 -23.34 -12.98 14.21
N GLN A 40 -23.60 -13.92 13.30
CA GLN A 40 -22.85 -14.02 12.05
C GLN A 40 -23.21 -12.81 11.18
N VAL A 41 -22.20 -12.16 10.61
CA VAL A 41 -22.36 -11.06 9.65
C VAL A 41 -21.66 -11.38 8.33
N ASP A 42 -22.16 -10.79 7.25
CA ASP A 42 -21.50 -10.81 5.95
C ASP A 42 -20.63 -9.55 5.81
N LEU A 43 -19.33 -9.69 6.04
CA LEU A 43 -18.38 -8.60 5.87
C LEU A 43 -18.11 -8.39 4.38
N MET A 44 -18.59 -7.28 3.83
CA MET A 44 -18.47 -6.95 2.41
C MET A 44 -17.58 -5.73 2.18
N GLY A 45 -16.72 -5.81 1.18
CA GLY A 45 -15.91 -4.66 0.76
C GLY A 45 -14.68 -5.06 -0.05
N GLU A 46 -13.76 -4.11 -0.19
CA GLU A 46 -12.48 -4.30 -0.87
C GLU A 46 -11.49 -5.01 0.03
N LEU A 47 -10.95 -6.14 -0.45
CA LEU A 47 -9.94 -6.92 0.25
C LEU A 47 -8.58 -6.23 0.12
N LEU A 48 -7.93 -5.96 1.25
CA LEU A 48 -6.64 -5.28 1.30
C LEU A 48 -5.66 -6.10 2.15
N TYR A 49 -4.38 -5.83 1.98
CA TYR A 49 -3.32 -6.47 2.73
C TYR A 49 -2.53 -5.45 3.54
N ILE A 50 -2.02 -5.87 4.70
CA ILE A 50 -1.12 -5.07 5.53
C ILE A 50 -0.09 -5.96 6.24
N ASP A 51 1.16 -5.51 6.27
CA ASP A 51 2.26 -6.11 7.03
C ASP A 51 2.69 -5.13 8.13
N THR A 52 2.50 -5.52 9.39
CA THR A 52 2.83 -4.66 10.54
C THR A 52 4.23 -4.91 11.11
N HIS A 53 5.02 -5.76 10.47
CA HIS A 53 6.28 -6.35 10.97
C HIS A 53 6.14 -7.27 12.18
N MET A 54 4.98 -7.26 12.85
CA MET A 54 4.64 -8.17 13.93
C MET A 54 3.63 -9.24 13.47
N GLY A 55 2.98 -9.01 12.33
CA GLY A 55 2.01 -9.91 11.75
C GLY A 55 1.53 -9.41 10.41
N ARG A 56 0.94 -10.33 9.65
CA ARG A 56 0.39 -10.08 8.32
C ARG A 56 -1.10 -10.31 8.39
N PHE A 57 -1.86 -9.35 7.86
CA PHE A 57 -3.30 -9.35 7.99
C PHE A 57 -3.95 -9.04 6.64
N TRP A 58 -5.00 -9.79 6.35
CA TRP A 58 -6.00 -9.39 5.39
C TRP A 58 -7.04 -8.52 6.10
N THR A 59 -7.59 -7.55 5.39
CA THR A 59 -8.64 -6.67 5.91
C THR A 59 -9.63 -6.34 4.82
N VAL A 60 -10.87 -6.05 5.21
CA VAL A 60 -11.89 -5.55 4.30
C VAL A 60 -12.13 -4.08 4.58
N ARG A 61 -12.08 -3.27 3.53
CA ARG A 61 -12.53 -1.88 3.54
C ARG A 61 -13.95 -1.81 2.99
N ASP A 62 -14.90 -1.40 3.83
CA ASP A 62 -16.27 -1.22 3.40
C ASP A 62 -16.48 0.06 2.57
N VAL A 63 -17.72 0.28 2.13
CA VAL A 63 -18.12 1.44 1.32
C VAL A 63 -17.97 2.78 2.04
N ASP A 64 -17.94 2.79 3.38
CA ASP A 64 -17.76 3.98 4.22
C ASP A 64 -16.28 4.28 4.51
N GLY A 65 -15.38 3.41 4.01
CA GLY A 65 -13.94 3.45 4.19
C GLY A 65 -13.46 2.77 5.47
N LYS A 66 -14.36 2.17 6.27
CA LYS A 66 -14.02 1.53 7.53
C LYS A 66 -13.25 0.25 7.27
N LEU A 67 -12.16 0.08 8.00
CA LEU A 67 -11.33 -1.12 7.96
C LEU A 67 -11.78 -2.11 9.03
N THR A 68 -11.96 -3.36 8.61
CA THR A 68 -12.22 -4.49 9.51
C THR A 68 -11.15 -5.55 9.27
N PRO A 69 -10.23 -5.81 10.22
CA PRO A 69 -9.21 -6.83 10.05
C PRO A 69 -9.84 -8.22 10.08
N ILE A 70 -9.23 -9.16 9.36
CA ILE A 70 -9.58 -10.57 9.41
C ILE A 70 -8.58 -11.27 10.35
N ALA A 71 -9.05 -12.26 11.09
CA ALA A 71 -8.25 -13.02 12.04
C ALA A 71 -6.93 -13.51 11.43
N GLN A 72 -5.86 -13.43 12.23
CA GLN A 72 -4.51 -13.80 11.80
C GLN A 72 -4.47 -15.25 11.27
N GLY A 73 -3.74 -15.46 10.19
CA GLY A 73 -3.60 -16.77 9.55
C GLY A 73 -4.71 -17.11 8.54
N TYR A 74 -5.76 -16.29 8.44
CA TYR A 74 -6.69 -16.40 7.33
C TYR A 74 -5.97 -16.16 5.99
N GLN A 75 -6.25 -17.02 5.02
CA GLN A 75 -5.82 -16.86 3.64
C GLN A 75 -7.07 -16.85 2.75
N PRO A 76 -7.31 -15.77 1.98
CA PRO A 76 -8.39 -15.77 1.01
C PRO A 76 -8.16 -16.88 -0.02
N PRO A 77 -9.24 -17.42 -0.62
CA PRO A 77 -9.10 -18.41 -1.67
C PRO A 77 -8.23 -17.86 -2.79
N GLN A 78 -7.34 -18.67 -3.37
CA GLN A 78 -6.43 -18.18 -4.41
C GLN A 78 -7.17 -17.74 -5.67
N ARG A 79 -8.32 -18.35 -5.95
CA ARG A 79 -9.12 -18.10 -7.16
C ARG A 79 -10.61 -18.02 -6.86
N ASP A 80 -11.32 -17.28 -7.69
CA ASP A 80 -12.79 -17.28 -7.76
C ASP A 80 -13.32 -18.54 -8.46
N ASP A 81 -14.64 -18.72 -8.43
CA ASP A 81 -15.34 -19.84 -9.07
C ASP A 81 -15.13 -19.89 -10.60
N ASN A 82 -14.66 -18.81 -11.21
CA ASN A 82 -14.32 -18.71 -12.63
C ASN A 82 -12.81 -18.91 -12.90
N GLY A 83 -12.02 -19.25 -11.88
CA GLY A 83 -10.59 -19.44 -11.97
C GLY A 83 -9.76 -18.15 -12.05
N LYS A 84 -10.35 -16.98 -11.78
CA LYS A 84 -9.62 -15.71 -11.68
C LYS A 84 -8.97 -15.58 -10.33
N ASP A 85 -7.76 -15.05 -10.29
CA ASP A 85 -7.03 -14.88 -9.04
C ASP A 85 -7.66 -13.85 -8.10
N VAL A 86 -7.62 -14.15 -6.80
CA VAL A 86 -7.94 -13.22 -5.73
C VAL A 86 -6.68 -12.48 -5.33
N VAL A 87 -6.64 -11.22 -5.70
CA VAL A 87 -5.58 -10.29 -5.34
C VAL A 87 -6.12 -9.23 -4.39
N PRO A 88 -5.26 -8.51 -3.66
CA PRO A 88 -5.67 -7.25 -3.02
C PRO A 88 -6.47 -6.37 -4.01
N GLY A 89 -7.39 -5.55 -3.54
CA GLY A 89 -8.35 -4.77 -4.33
C GLY A 89 -9.61 -5.53 -4.80
N THR A 90 -9.65 -6.86 -4.66
CA THR A 90 -10.84 -7.67 -5.00
C THR A 90 -12.01 -7.31 -4.09
N VAL A 91 -13.22 -7.17 -4.62
CA VAL A 91 -14.44 -6.98 -3.80
C VAL A 91 -14.97 -8.34 -3.36
N VAL A 92 -15.05 -8.54 -2.05
CA VAL A 92 -15.40 -9.83 -1.42
C VAL A 92 -16.56 -9.70 -0.45
N VAL A 93 -17.18 -10.84 -0.14
CA VAL A 93 -18.07 -11.07 1.00
C VAL A 93 -17.52 -12.22 1.81
N ILE A 94 -17.27 -11.99 3.10
CA ILE A 94 -16.73 -12.97 4.03
C ILE A 94 -17.71 -13.14 5.19
N PRO A 95 -18.36 -14.31 5.31
CA PRO A 95 -19.16 -14.63 6.49
C PRO A 95 -18.24 -14.74 7.71
N CYS A 96 -18.47 -13.94 8.75
CA CYS A 96 -17.69 -14.00 9.97
C CYS A 96 -18.43 -13.59 11.22
N TYR A 97 -17.85 -13.93 12.36
CA TYR A 97 -18.21 -13.37 13.66
C TYR A 97 -17.28 -12.18 13.94
N ILE A 98 -17.84 -11.02 14.27
CA ILE A 98 -17.04 -9.89 14.74
C ILE A 98 -16.79 -10.07 16.23
N ASP A 99 -15.53 -10.26 16.61
CA ASP A 99 -15.15 -10.40 18.01
C ASP A 99 -15.22 -9.05 18.77
N PRO A 100 -15.09 -9.04 20.11
CA PRO A 100 -15.11 -7.80 20.87
C PRO A 100 -13.98 -6.83 20.54
N SER A 101 -12.91 -7.29 19.89
CA SER A 101 -11.84 -6.43 19.39
C SER A 101 -12.22 -5.74 18.10
N GLY A 102 -13.26 -6.18 17.38
CA GLY A 102 -13.63 -5.68 16.05
C GLY A 102 -12.99 -6.47 14.91
N THR A 103 -12.41 -7.64 15.21
CA THR A 103 -11.80 -8.53 14.22
C THR A 103 -12.83 -9.51 13.68
N CYS A 104 -12.82 -9.69 12.36
CA CYS A 104 -13.63 -10.67 11.66
C CYS A 104 -12.99 -12.06 11.80
N ILE A 105 -13.67 -12.98 12.48
CA ILE A 105 -13.30 -14.40 12.60
C ILE A 105 -14.13 -15.18 11.57
N PRO A 106 -13.54 -15.61 10.43
CA PRO A 106 -14.28 -16.29 9.37
C PRO A 106 -15.03 -17.52 9.89
N VAL A 107 -16.28 -17.71 9.46
CA VAL A 107 -17.08 -18.86 9.89
C VAL A 107 -16.47 -20.14 9.30
N PRO A 108 -16.10 -21.13 10.13
CA PRO A 108 -15.53 -22.39 9.65
C PRO A 108 -16.44 -23.07 8.62
N GLY A 109 -15.86 -23.50 7.49
CA GLY A 109 -16.59 -24.19 6.42
C GLY A 109 -17.37 -23.27 5.47
N THR A 110 -17.34 -21.95 5.66
CA THR A 110 -17.88 -21.00 4.68
C THR A 110 -16.84 -20.59 3.64
N ILE A 111 -17.32 -20.21 2.46
CA ILE A 111 -16.48 -19.78 1.33
C ILE A 111 -16.55 -18.26 1.23
N THR A 112 -15.40 -17.63 0.97
CA THR A 112 -15.33 -16.21 0.63
C THR A 112 -15.90 -16.00 -0.76
N THR A 113 -16.96 -15.20 -0.87
CA THR A 113 -17.60 -14.92 -2.15
C THR A 113 -16.90 -13.74 -2.81
N ILE A 114 -16.50 -13.89 -4.08
CA ILE A 114 -15.87 -12.82 -4.85
C ILE A 114 -16.94 -12.16 -5.72
N LEU A 115 -17.21 -10.88 -5.45
CA LEU A 115 -18.19 -10.10 -6.19
C LEU A 115 -17.57 -9.46 -7.44
N SER A 116 -16.28 -9.10 -7.36
CA SER A 116 -15.53 -8.59 -8.50
C SER A 116 -14.03 -8.78 -8.30
N ALA A 117 -13.40 -9.56 -9.18
CA ALA A 117 -11.95 -9.60 -9.37
C ALA A 117 -11.55 -8.43 -10.27
N THR A 118 -11.64 -7.20 -9.76
CA THR A 118 -11.00 -6.07 -10.43
C THR A 118 -9.61 -5.94 -9.83
N PRO A 119 -8.55 -6.34 -10.56
CA PRO A 119 -7.20 -6.10 -10.08
C PRO A 119 -7.02 -4.60 -9.89
N ILE A 120 -6.20 -4.22 -8.90
CA ILE A 120 -5.79 -2.83 -8.74
C ILE A 120 -5.11 -2.42 -10.04
N GLU A 121 -5.69 -1.45 -10.73
CA GLU A 121 -4.98 -0.76 -11.79
C GLU A 121 -3.82 0.01 -11.13
N LEU A 122 -2.64 -0.61 -11.10
CA LEU A 122 -1.38 0.14 -10.91
C LEU A 122 -1.25 1.12 -12.08
N PRO A 123 -0.81 2.35 -11.82
CA PRO A 123 -1.51 3.51 -12.36
C PRO A 123 -1.39 3.67 -13.87
N VAL A 124 -2.57 3.80 -14.48
CA VAL A 124 -3.02 4.86 -15.41
C VAL A 124 -1.87 5.61 -16.10
N LYS A 125 -1.91 5.67 -17.44
CA LYS A 125 -1.04 6.53 -18.28
C LYS A 125 -0.94 7.99 -17.84
N ASP A 126 -1.85 8.45 -16.97
CA ASP A 126 -2.00 9.83 -16.58
C ASP A 126 -1.37 10.13 -15.21
N PRO A 127 -0.80 11.34 -15.02
CA PRO A 127 -0.30 11.78 -13.73
C PRO A 127 -1.33 11.70 -12.60
N ILE A 128 -0.92 11.16 -11.46
CA ILE A 128 -1.71 11.12 -10.24
C ILE A 128 -1.50 12.40 -9.44
N TYR A 129 -2.60 12.98 -8.97
CA TYR A 129 -2.59 14.11 -8.03
C TYR A 129 -3.30 13.72 -6.74
N GLN A 130 -2.51 13.35 -5.72
CA GLN A 130 -3.05 13.02 -4.41
C GLN A 130 -3.65 14.27 -3.75
N ARG A 131 -4.94 14.22 -3.43
CA ARG A 131 -5.60 15.12 -2.48
C ARG A 131 -5.45 14.49 -1.09
N LEU A 132 -4.45 14.93 -0.33
CA LEU A 132 -4.02 14.29 0.92
C LEU A 132 -4.60 14.98 2.14
N LEU A 133 -5.18 14.19 3.04
CA LEU A 133 -5.52 14.59 4.40
C LEU A 133 -4.53 13.98 5.40
N VAL A 134 -3.82 14.82 6.14
CA VAL A 134 -3.00 14.42 7.29
C VAL A 134 -3.82 14.56 8.57
N VAL A 135 -4.11 13.43 9.22
CA VAL A 135 -4.81 13.38 10.50
C VAL A 135 -3.80 13.16 11.61
N ILE A 136 -3.54 14.19 12.42
CA ILE A 136 -2.60 14.17 13.53
C ILE A 136 -3.35 13.86 14.81
N PHE A 137 -3.05 12.72 15.44
CA PHE A 137 -3.69 12.34 16.68
C PHE A 137 -3.08 13.06 17.87
N ASP A 138 -3.95 13.59 18.73
CA ASP A 138 -3.61 14.12 20.05
C ASP A 138 -4.36 13.32 21.13
N TYR A 139 -3.62 12.47 21.84
CA TYR A 139 -4.10 11.65 22.94
C TYR A 139 -3.66 12.26 24.30
N SER A 140 -3.67 13.59 24.41
CA SER A 140 -3.29 14.29 25.64
C SER A 140 -4.04 13.82 26.89
N ALA A 141 -5.27 13.30 26.72
CA ALA A 141 -6.09 12.73 27.80
C ALA A 141 -5.42 11.55 28.54
N CYS A 142 -4.50 10.83 27.89
CA CYS A 142 -3.64 9.81 28.52
C CYS A 142 -2.16 10.16 28.42
N ASN A 143 -1.82 11.45 28.49
CA ASN A 143 -0.44 11.93 28.50
C ASN A 143 0.35 11.57 27.23
N MET A 144 -0.32 11.38 26.08
CA MET A 144 0.29 11.13 24.77
C MET A 144 -0.02 12.29 23.80
N THR A 145 0.56 13.46 24.08
CA THR A 145 0.29 14.69 23.33
C THR A 145 0.93 14.68 21.94
N ALA A 146 0.22 15.18 20.94
CA ALA A 146 0.77 15.47 19.62
C ALA A 146 1.88 16.54 19.71
N THR A 147 3.01 16.32 19.03
CA THR A 147 4.04 17.35 18.87
C THR A 147 4.09 17.93 17.46
N LEU A 148 3.59 17.19 16.45
CA LEU A 148 3.41 17.71 15.11
C LEU A 148 2.17 18.61 15.06
N THR A 149 2.30 19.79 14.46
CA THR A 149 1.16 20.70 14.22
C THR A 149 0.71 20.60 12.76
N PRO A 150 -0.52 21.04 12.42
CA PRO A 150 -0.95 21.11 11.02
C PRO A 150 -0.03 21.94 10.12
N ALA A 151 0.52 23.05 10.64
CA ALA A 151 1.51 23.85 9.92
C ALA A 151 2.85 23.12 9.76
N GLY A 152 3.29 22.38 10.79
CA GLY A 152 4.46 21.51 10.70
C GLY A 152 4.29 20.41 9.65
N ALA A 153 3.11 19.78 9.59
CA ALA A 153 2.77 18.83 8.53
C ALA A 153 2.76 19.50 7.15
N ALA A 154 2.13 20.67 6.99
CA ALA A 154 2.20 21.40 5.73
C ALA A 154 3.65 21.66 5.28
N ASN A 155 4.54 22.05 6.21
CA ASN A 155 5.96 22.24 5.90
C ASN A 155 6.69 20.94 5.50
N ILE A 156 6.40 19.81 6.16
CA ILE A 156 6.98 18.50 5.79
C ILE A 156 6.54 18.08 4.38
N TRP A 157 5.23 18.14 4.11
CA TRP A 157 4.69 17.62 2.86
C TRP A 157 4.85 18.58 1.67
N LEU A 158 4.61 19.88 1.85
CA LEU A 158 4.60 20.87 0.78
C LEU A 158 5.88 21.71 0.71
N GLY A 159 6.68 21.71 1.78
CA GLY A 159 7.83 22.60 1.96
C GLY A 159 7.47 23.94 2.60
N PRO A 160 8.48 24.80 2.87
CA PRO A 160 8.31 26.04 3.64
C PRO A 160 7.31 27.05 3.07
N ASN A 161 7.13 27.05 1.74
CA ASN A 161 6.23 27.97 1.06
C ASN A 161 4.78 27.46 0.98
N GLY A 162 4.54 26.18 1.28
CA GLY A 162 3.22 25.55 1.14
C GLY A 162 2.73 25.41 -0.31
N ASP A 163 3.60 25.60 -1.31
CA ASP A 163 3.27 25.57 -2.74
C ASP A 163 3.45 24.19 -3.40
N GLY A 164 3.98 23.21 -2.65
CA GLY A 164 4.28 21.88 -3.17
C GLY A 164 5.57 21.80 -4.00
N LEU A 165 6.34 22.87 -4.10
CA LEU A 165 7.64 22.90 -4.78
C LEU A 165 8.80 22.45 -3.88
N GLY A 166 8.51 22.13 -2.60
CA GLY A 166 9.45 21.56 -1.64
C GLY A 166 8.89 20.31 -0.94
N GLY A 167 9.54 19.92 0.16
CA GLY A 167 9.07 18.83 1.02
C GLY A 167 8.95 17.47 0.31
N VAL A 168 8.00 16.65 0.78
CA VAL A 168 7.65 15.36 0.19
C VAL A 168 7.05 15.51 -1.22
N ALA A 169 6.26 16.55 -1.47
CA ALA A 169 5.63 16.81 -2.76
C ALA A 169 6.68 16.90 -3.89
N GLN A 170 7.75 17.67 -3.65
CA GLN A 170 8.87 17.74 -4.59
C GLN A 170 9.50 16.35 -4.81
N LYS A 171 9.63 15.54 -3.76
CA LYS A 171 10.20 14.19 -3.88
C LYS A 171 9.32 13.24 -4.67
N PHE A 172 8.00 13.31 -4.50
CA PHE A 172 7.05 12.55 -5.33
C PHE A 172 7.25 12.89 -6.80
N THR A 173 7.24 14.18 -7.16
CA THR A 173 7.42 14.62 -8.55
C THR A 173 8.79 14.22 -9.10
N GLN A 174 9.87 14.41 -8.34
CA GLN A 174 11.23 14.05 -8.78
C GLN A 174 11.43 12.56 -8.99
N CYS A 175 10.96 11.72 -8.06
CA CYS A 175 11.18 10.28 -8.11
C CYS A 175 10.23 9.55 -9.06
N SER A 176 9.11 10.17 -9.43
CA SER A 176 8.11 9.60 -10.34
C SER A 176 8.11 10.21 -11.73
N PHE A 177 9.02 11.15 -12.01
CA PHE A 177 9.04 11.91 -13.27
C PHE A 177 7.72 12.65 -13.54
N GLY A 178 7.11 13.16 -12.46
CA GLY A 178 5.83 13.85 -12.50
C GLY A 178 4.61 12.94 -12.65
N LYS A 179 4.74 11.62 -12.51
CA LYS A 179 3.59 10.69 -12.55
C LYS A 179 2.88 10.54 -11.21
N LEU A 180 3.54 10.86 -10.10
CA LEU A 180 2.96 10.98 -8.77
C LEU A 180 3.21 12.39 -8.24
N ASN A 181 2.13 13.08 -7.89
CA ASN A 181 2.18 14.43 -7.38
C ASN A 181 1.23 14.60 -6.19
N LEU A 182 1.50 15.61 -5.38
CA LEU A 182 0.59 16.07 -4.34
C LEU A 182 -0.15 17.31 -4.84
N ASN A 183 -1.47 17.35 -4.70
CA ASN A 183 -2.23 18.56 -4.97
C ASN A 183 -2.10 19.52 -3.78
N ALA A 184 -1.19 20.50 -3.90
CA ALA A 184 -0.90 21.45 -2.82
C ALA A 184 -2.12 22.26 -2.37
N THR A 185 -3.01 22.63 -3.30
CA THR A 185 -4.23 23.40 -2.98
C THR A 185 -5.30 22.58 -2.27
N ALA A 186 -5.31 21.26 -2.47
CA ALA A 186 -6.22 20.33 -1.81
C ALA A 186 -5.57 19.60 -0.63
N PHE A 187 -4.33 19.93 -0.28
CA PHE A 187 -3.67 19.37 0.89
C PHE A 187 -4.32 19.94 2.16
N ARG A 188 -4.58 19.06 3.13
CA ARG A 188 -5.07 19.48 4.44
C ARG A 188 -4.37 18.70 5.54
N ALA A 189 -4.09 19.38 6.64
CA ALA A 189 -3.69 18.75 7.89
C ALA A 189 -4.63 19.20 9.01
N ILE A 190 -5.02 18.28 9.88
CA ILE A 190 -5.85 18.54 11.06
C ILE A 190 -5.25 17.83 12.28
N THR A 191 -5.52 18.38 13.46
CA THR A 191 -5.26 17.70 14.72
C THR A 191 -6.58 17.27 15.32
N VAL A 192 -6.69 15.98 15.65
CA VAL A 192 -7.89 15.38 16.23
C VAL A 192 -7.61 14.96 17.66
N LYS A 193 -8.45 15.41 18.59
CA LYS A 193 -8.39 15.02 20.00
C LYS A 193 -9.30 13.83 20.23
N ARG A 194 -8.75 12.76 20.80
CA ARG A 194 -9.50 11.52 21.08
C ARG A 194 -9.16 10.95 22.45
N ASN A 195 -10.14 10.24 23.00
CA ASN A 195 -9.95 9.47 24.21
C ASN A 195 -9.08 8.26 23.91
N CYS A 196 -8.40 7.77 24.94
CA CYS A 196 -7.43 6.70 24.77
C CYS A 196 -8.14 5.35 24.89
N SER A 197 -8.39 4.69 23.75
CA SER A 197 -8.81 3.29 23.74
C SER A 197 -7.60 2.38 23.95
N THR A 198 -7.76 1.32 24.74
CA THR A 198 -6.69 0.32 24.97
C THR A 198 -6.19 -0.27 23.66
N GLY A 199 -7.09 -0.52 22.70
CA GLY A 199 -6.75 -1.00 21.36
C GLY A 199 -5.77 -0.08 20.61
N ILE A 200 -5.83 1.24 20.82
CA ILE A 200 -4.90 2.17 20.19
C ILE A 200 -3.64 2.37 21.03
N VAL A 201 -3.77 2.84 22.26
CA VAL A 201 -2.62 3.33 23.04
C VAL A 201 -1.81 2.22 23.73
N GLN A 202 -2.31 0.99 23.74
CA GLN A 202 -1.59 -0.19 24.26
C GLN A 202 -1.34 -1.25 23.19
N ALA A 203 -2.27 -1.45 22.26
CA ALA A 203 -2.14 -2.50 21.24
C ALA A 203 -1.72 -2.00 19.85
N CYS A 204 -1.60 -0.68 19.64
CA CYS A 204 -1.29 -0.07 18.33
C CYS A 204 -2.16 -0.63 17.17
N SER A 205 -3.47 -0.70 17.38
CA SER A 205 -4.41 -1.19 16.37
C SER A 205 -4.53 -0.19 15.22
N TRP A 206 -3.79 -0.44 14.13
CA TRP A 206 -3.75 0.42 12.94
C TRP A 206 -5.14 0.70 12.34
N TRP A 207 -6.03 -0.29 12.35
CA TRP A 207 -7.40 -0.15 11.85
C TRP A 207 -8.27 0.71 12.79
N LEU A 208 -8.09 0.63 14.12
CA LEU A 208 -8.76 1.54 15.06
C LEU A 208 -8.26 2.96 14.90
N ILE A 209 -6.95 3.14 14.74
CA ILE A 209 -6.34 4.46 14.50
C ILE A 209 -6.98 5.09 13.27
N SER A 210 -7.03 4.40 12.13
CA SER A 210 -7.64 4.95 10.91
C SER A 210 -9.15 5.18 11.04
N ASN A 211 -9.91 4.22 11.59
CA ASN A 211 -11.35 4.36 11.76
C ASN A 211 -11.72 5.54 12.70
N GLU A 212 -11.03 5.69 13.84
CA GLU A 212 -11.23 6.84 14.74
C GLU A 212 -10.80 8.15 14.09
N GLY A 213 -9.72 8.12 13.30
CA GLY A 213 -9.23 9.28 12.52
C GLY A 213 -10.25 9.76 11.50
N ASP A 214 -10.83 8.84 10.74
CA ASP A 214 -11.86 9.14 9.75
C ASP A 214 -13.12 9.68 10.41
N ALA A 215 -13.56 9.07 11.50
CA ALA A 215 -14.69 9.59 12.27
C ALA A 215 -14.43 11.02 12.78
N ALA A 216 -13.22 11.29 13.27
CA ALA A 216 -12.82 12.62 13.74
C ALA A 216 -12.70 13.66 12.63
N ALA A 217 -12.11 13.28 11.51
CA ALA A 217 -12.01 14.13 10.35
C ALA A 217 -13.40 14.47 9.79
N LYS A 218 -14.30 13.49 9.70
CA LYS A 218 -15.70 13.69 9.30
C LYS A 218 -16.45 14.62 10.26
N GLU A 219 -16.25 14.48 11.57
CA GLU A 219 -16.82 15.40 12.59
C GLU A 219 -16.31 16.83 12.42
N GLN A 220 -15.01 17.02 12.17
CA GLN A 220 -14.38 18.34 12.13
C GLN A 220 -14.55 19.05 10.78
N LEU A 221 -14.47 18.32 9.66
CA LEU A 221 -14.51 18.86 8.31
C LEU A 221 -15.89 18.77 7.66
N GLY A 222 -16.74 17.86 8.14
CA GLY A 222 -17.96 17.42 7.47
C GLY A 222 -17.70 16.31 6.46
N VAL A 223 -18.69 15.43 6.29
CA VAL A 223 -18.62 14.26 5.41
C VAL A 223 -18.36 14.63 3.95
N ASN A 224 -18.95 15.75 3.48
CA ASN A 224 -18.78 16.21 2.11
C ASN A 224 -17.34 16.61 1.82
N GLU A 225 -16.72 17.39 2.70
CA GLU A 225 -15.31 17.79 2.55
C GLU A 225 -14.38 16.58 2.67
N PHE A 226 -14.63 15.72 3.67
CA PHE A 226 -13.85 14.49 3.87
C PHE A 226 -13.83 13.60 2.62
N SER A 227 -14.97 13.43 1.93
CA SER A 227 -15.05 12.62 0.72
C SER A 227 -14.32 13.18 -0.50
N THR A 228 -13.84 14.44 -0.43
CA THR A 228 -12.99 15.02 -1.47
C THR A 228 -11.54 14.54 -1.39
N PHE A 229 -11.08 14.01 -0.26
CA PHE A 229 -9.72 13.50 -0.14
C PHE A 229 -9.59 12.13 -0.83
N THR A 230 -8.38 11.86 -1.31
CA THR A 230 -8.07 10.62 -2.04
C THR A 230 -7.08 9.74 -1.29
N HIS A 231 -6.28 10.34 -0.41
CA HIS A 231 -5.23 9.68 0.36
C HIS A 231 -5.22 10.25 1.77
N PHE A 232 -4.82 9.43 2.74
CA PHE A 232 -4.87 9.74 4.16
C PHE A 232 -3.56 9.33 4.84
N ALA A 233 -3.02 10.24 5.66
CA ALA A 233 -1.87 9.95 6.51
C ALA A 233 -2.26 10.12 7.98
N TYR A 234 -2.21 9.03 8.74
CA TYR A 234 -2.50 9.01 10.17
C TYR A 234 -1.21 9.14 10.96
N VAL A 235 -1.01 10.29 11.62
CA VAL A 235 0.22 10.58 12.36
C VAL A 235 -0.03 10.40 13.85
N VAL A 236 0.70 9.47 14.47
CA VAL A 236 0.59 9.17 15.90
C VAL A 236 1.59 9.97 16.75
N PRO A 237 1.26 10.34 18.00
CA PRO A 237 2.15 11.04 18.92
C PRO A 237 3.50 10.36 19.14
N PRO A 238 4.57 11.09 19.52
CA PRO A 238 5.88 10.50 19.78
C PRO A 238 5.88 9.40 20.84
N LYS A 239 5.04 9.49 21.86
CA LYS A 239 4.95 8.45 22.91
C LYS A 239 4.35 7.14 22.43
N MET A 240 3.71 7.11 21.26
CA MET A 240 3.26 5.85 20.65
C MET A 240 4.42 5.07 20.00
N GLN A 241 5.64 5.63 19.91
CA GLN A 241 6.80 4.91 19.38
C GLN A 241 7.15 3.65 20.19
N SER A 242 6.90 3.64 21.50
CA SER A 242 7.14 2.46 22.35
C SER A 242 6.01 1.42 22.28
N VAL A 243 4.92 1.74 21.56
CA VAL A 243 3.71 0.90 21.45
C VAL A 243 3.60 0.33 20.04
N CYS A 244 3.83 1.17 19.04
CA CYS A 244 3.85 0.80 17.63
C CYS A 244 5.26 0.38 17.23
N GLY A 245 5.46 -0.89 16.86
CA GLY A 245 6.78 -1.40 16.46
C GLY A 245 7.31 -0.91 15.10
N TRP A 246 6.50 -0.14 14.36
CA TRP A 246 6.76 0.31 13.00
C TRP A 246 6.95 1.82 12.94
N ALA A 247 7.87 2.32 12.12
CA ALA A 247 8.07 3.77 11.93
C ALA A 247 7.08 4.38 10.92
N GLY A 248 6.74 3.58 9.90
CA GLY A 248 5.70 3.80 8.92
C GLY A 248 4.96 2.48 8.70
N LEU A 249 3.73 2.57 8.23
CA LEU A 249 2.88 1.43 7.87
C LEU A 249 1.95 1.87 6.74
N ALA A 250 1.54 0.96 5.86
CA ALA A 250 0.65 1.27 4.75
C ALA A 250 -0.25 0.11 4.37
N LEU A 251 -1.39 0.45 3.76
CA LEU A 251 -2.20 -0.52 3.03
C LEU A 251 -1.53 -0.90 1.72
N LEU A 252 -1.64 -2.17 1.36
CA LEU A 252 -1.02 -2.77 0.19
C LEU A 252 -2.03 -3.49 -0.72
N PRO A 253 -2.43 -2.84 -1.82
CA PRO A 253 -2.42 -1.40 -2.02
C PRO A 253 -3.53 -0.73 -1.20
N GLY A 254 -3.70 0.57 -1.39
CA GLY A 254 -4.74 1.31 -0.70
C GLY A 254 -4.54 2.81 -0.86
N LYS A 255 -4.95 3.55 0.17
CA LYS A 255 -4.92 5.03 0.18
C LYS A 255 -4.51 5.58 1.55
N GLN A 256 -4.13 4.70 2.47
CA GLN A 256 -3.89 5.03 3.86
C GLN A 256 -2.48 4.63 4.24
N ILE A 257 -1.83 5.54 4.96
CA ILE A 257 -0.53 5.34 5.59
C ILE A 257 -0.61 5.76 7.06
N TRP A 258 0.18 5.14 7.91
CA TRP A 258 0.37 5.50 9.30
C TRP A 258 1.83 5.85 9.53
N LEU A 259 2.07 6.91 10.30
CA LEU A 259 3.42 7.43 10.52
C LEU A 259 3.62 7.74 11.99
N GLN A 260 4.75 7.31 12.54
CA GLN A 260 5.19 7.77 13.84
C GLN A 260 5.69 9.21 13.75
N THR A 261 5.42 10.01 14.78
CA THR A 261 6.11 11.29 14.97
C THR A 261 7.54 11.02 15.49
N SER A 262 8.45 10.62 14.60
CA SER A 262 9.86 10.29 14.90
C SER A 262 10.80 10.75 13.79
N SER A 263 12.11 10.68 14.01
CA SER A 263 13.11 11.00 12.97
C SER A 263 13.09 10.00 11.81
N TYR A 264 12.70 8.75 12.05
CA TYR A 264 12.62 7.69 11.04
C TYR A 264 11.19 7.49 10.49
N GLY A 265 10.19 8.10 11.10
CA GLY A 265 8.79 8.14 10.65
C GLY A 265 8.48 9.37 9.81
N VAL A 266 7.52 10.19 10.25
CA VAL A 266 7.02 11.37 9.52
C VAL A 266 8.09 12.41 9.16
N ASN A 267 9.22 12.49 9.88
CA ASN A 267 10.27 13.45 9.57
C ASN A 267 11.27 12.95 8.51
N ARG A 268 11.10 11.72 7.99
CA ARG A 268 11.90 11.15 6.92
C ARG A 268 11.07 11.03 5.66
N TRP A 269 11.37 11.86 4.65
CA TRP A 269 10.63 11.87 3.38
C TRP A 269 10.61 10.50 2.70
N ALA A 270 11.69 9.72 2.83
CA ALA A 270 11.80 8.40 2.23
C ALA A 270 10.87 7.38 2.91
N THR A 271 10.60 7.51 4.21
CA THR A 271 9.59 6.70 4.89
C THR A 271 8.19 7.06 4.37
N ILE A 272 7.88 8.35 4.25
CA ILE A 272 6.60 8.79 3.66
C ILE A 272 6.47 8.27 2.22
N MET A 273 7.53 8.33 1.41
CA MET A 273 7.57 7.77 0.06
C MET A 273 7.27 6.28 0.08
N GLN A 274 7.99 5.50 0.89
CA GLN A 274 7.82 4.06 1.03
C GLN A 274 6.36 3.70 1.31
N GLU A 275 5.78 4.30 2.36
CA GLU A 275 4.39 4.05 2.73
C GLU A 275 3.41 4.48 1.63
N SER A 276 3.69 5.60 0.97
CA SER A 276 2.83 6.10 -0.10
C SER A 276 2.89 5.25 -1.36
N ILE A 277 3.98 4.52 -1.62
CA ILE A 277 4.10 3.66 -2.80
C ILE A 277 3.72 2.20 -2.53
N HIS A 278 3.63 1.78 -1.26
CA HIS A 278 2.85 0.59 -0.88
C HIS A 278 1.39 0.71 -1.32
N ASN A 279 0.81 1.90 -1.23
CA ASN A 279 -0.55 2.16 -1.74
C ASN A 279 -0.70 1.92 -3.26
N TYR A 280 0.40 1.76 -4.00
CA TYR A 280 0.45 1.37 -5.41
C TYR A 280 1.10 -0.01 -5.62
N GLY A 281 0.96 -0.94 -4.67
CA GLY A 281 1.29 -2.34 -4.90
C GLY A 281 2.78 -2.68 -4.92
N LEU A 282 3.64 -1.75 -4.49
CA LEU A 282 5.06 -2.04 -4.24
C LEU A 282 5.26 -2.67 -2.87
N TRP A 283 6.27 -3.52 -2.79
CA TRP A 283 6.72 -4.20 -1.59
C TRP A 283 8.07 -3.62 -1.18
N HIS A 284 8.56 -4.00 0.01
CA HIS A 284 9.90 -3.62 0.42
C HIS A 284 10.96 -4.03 -0.62
N SER A 285 12.16 -3.50 -0.51
CA SER A 285 13.30 -3.97 -1.30
C SER A 285 14.18 -4.86 -0.45
N TRP A 286 14.76 -5.87 -1.09
CA TRP A 286 15.64 -6.85 -0.49
C TRP A 286 17.06 -6.70 -1.03
N ARG A 287 18.04 -7.02 -0.20
CA ARG A 287 19.42 -7.20 -0.63
C ARG A 287 20.01 -8.41 0.06
N ASN A 288 20.65 -9.30 -0.70
CA ASN A 288 21.26 -10.53 -0.19
C ASN A 288 20.28 -11.41 0.61
N GLY A 289 19.00 -11.45 0.22
CA GLY A 289 17.95 -12.20 0.92
C GLY A 289 17.37 -11.51 2.16
N TRP A 290 17.87 -10.34 2.54
CA TRP A 290 17.41 -9.59 3.71
C TRP A 290 16.49 -8.44 3.30
N GLU A 291 15.28 -8.45 3.87
CA GLU A 291 14.33 -7.35 3.72
C GLU A 291 14.94 -6.07 4.27
N TYR A 292 14.66 -4.94 3.62
CA TYR A 292 15.12 -3.60 3.98
C TYR A 292 16.61 -3.29 3.78
N GLU A 293 17.47 -4.28 3.50
CA GLU A 293 18.91 -4.07 3.34
C GLU A 293 19.31 -3.41 2.00
N ASP A 294 18.34 -3.05 1.15
CA ASP A 294 18.60 -2.22 -0.02
C ASP A 294 18.64 -0.73 0.36
N TYR A 295 19.84 -0.18 0.53
CA TYR A 295 20.05 1.24 0.81
C TYR A 295 20.03 2.14 -0.44
N SER A 296 19.73 1.58 -1.63
CA SER A 296 19.68 2.32 -2.90
C SER A 296 18.28 2.88 -3.24
N THR A 297 17.28 2.59 -2.41
CA THR A 297 15.87 2.94 -2.63
C THR A 297 15.13 3.23 -1.32
N ALA A 298 14.08 4.05 -1.40
CA ALA A 298 13.10 4.26 -0.34
C ALA A 298 12.33 2.99 0.03
N MET A 299 12.24 1.96 -0.83
CA MET A 299 11.60 0.69 -0.46
C MET A 299 12.47 -0.21 0.43
N GLY A 300 13.76 0.10 0.56
CA GLY A 300 14.60 -0.45 1.61
C GLY A 300 14.85 0.61 2.69
N ARG A 301 16.10 0.79 3.12
CA ARG A 301 16.46 1.83 4.12
C ARG A 301 17.11 3.08 3.52
N GLY A 302 17.19 3.16 2.19
CA GLY A 302 17.81 4.28 1.49
C GLY A 302 17.00 5.57 1.59
N GLU A 303 17.68 6.71 1.71
CA GLU A 303 17.06 8.03 1.45
C GLU A 303 17.22 8.38 -0.04
N ALA A 304 16.64 7.56 -0.91
CA ALA A 304 16.78 7.64 -2.36
C ALA A 304 15.46 7.35 -3.08
N CYS A 305 15.35 7.72 -4.35
CA CYS A 305 14.18 7.36 -5.16
C CYS A 305 14.06 5.84 -5.34
N PRO A 306 12.86 5.35 -5.71
CA PRO A 306 12.67 3.96 -6.11
C PRO A 306 13.67 3.54 -7.19
N ASN A 307 14.13 2.30 -7.13
CA ASN A 307 15.10 1.76 -8.08
C ASN A 307 14.47 1.49 -9.46
N ALA A 308 15.27 1.01 -10.42
CA ALA A 308 14.81 0.79 -11.78
C ALA A 308 13.67 -0.25 -11.88
N ALA A 309 13.71 -1.30 -11.07
CA ALA A 309 12.68 -2.31 -11.07
C ALA A 309 11.36 -1.78 -10.47
N GLU A 310 11.45 -1.02 -9.38
CA GLU A 310 10.30 -0.40 -8.72
C GLU A 310 9.64 0.66 -9.61
N THR A 311 10.44 1.57 -10.20
CA THR A 311 9.92 2.60 -11.14
C THR A 311 9.36 1.98 -12.41
N SER A 312 9.92 0.88 -12.90
CA SER A 312 9.37 0.11 -14.02
C SER A 312 7.99 -0.46 -13.66
N ARG A 313 7.87 -1.09 -12.49
CA ARG A 313 6.63 -1.68 -11.99
C ARG A 313 5.53 -0.64 -11.74
N LEU A 314 5.90 0.54 -11.27
CA LEU A 314 4.97 1.67 -11.11
C LEU A 314 4.59 2.34 -12.43
N GLY A 315 5.19 1.93 -13.55
CA GLY A 315 5.02 2.60 -14.84
C GLY A 315 5.62 4.00 -14.87
N TRP A 316 6.54 4.33 -13.96
CA TRP A 316 7.20 5.65 -13.88
C TRP A 316 8.36 5.78 -14.85
N SER A 317 9.04 4.69 -15.16
CA SER A 317 10.13 4.64 -16.13
C SER A 317 9.82 3.71 -17.30
N SER A 318 10.53 3.88 -18.40
CA SER A 318 10.50 3.00 -19.58
C SER A 318 11.91 2.51 -19.92
N PRO A 319 12.03 1.31 -20.51
CA PRO A 319 13.33 0.76 -20.88
C PRO A 319 13.91 1.51 -22.08
N ALA A 320 15.24 1.49 -22.24
CA ALA A 320 15.87 1.96 -23.47
C ALA A 320 15.31 1.21 -24.68
N ALA A 321 15.32 1.84 -25.87
CA ALA A 321 14.83 1.21 -27.09
C ALA A 321 15.54 -0.14 -27.33
N GLY A 322 14.77 -1.21 -27.43
CA GLY A 322 15.28 -2.60 -27.56
C GLY A 322 15.89 -3.20 -26.29
N GLY A 323 15.81 -2.51 -25.15
CA GLY A 323 16.38 -2.92 -23.88
C GLY A 323 15.36 -3.49 -22.89
N ASP A 324 14.15 -3.80 -23.32
CA ASP A 324 13.05 -4.23 -22.47
C ASP A 324 13.00 -5.75 -22.23
N ALA A 325 13.69 -6.55 -23.03
CA ALA A 325 13.74 -8.01 -22.86
C ALA A 325 15.03 -8.59 -23.45
N ILE A 326 16.17 -8.31 -22.84
CA ILE A 326 17.46 -8.89 -23.29
C ILE A 326 17.53 -10.34 -22.81
N ASP A 327 17.29 -11.28 -23.73
CA ASP A 327 17.25 -12.73 -23.49
C ASP A 327 18.08 -13.51 -24.53
N SER A 328 18.02 -14.85 -24.50
CA SER A 328 18.72 -15.74 -25.44
C SER A 328 18.33 -15.52 -26.91
N SER A 329 17.14 -14.99 -27.18
CA SER A 329 16.67 -14.69 -28.54
C SER A 329 17.32 -13.42 -29.11
N ILE A 330 17.74 -12.50 -28.26
CA ILE A 330 18.50 -11.29 -28.65
C ILE A 330 20.00 -11.56 -28.63
N LEU A 331 20.50 -12.33 -27.65
CA LEU A 331 21.91 -12.69 -27.51
C LEU A 331 22.29 -13.92 -28.35
N THR A 332 22.01 -13.87 -29.65
CA THR A 332 22.08 -15.04 -30.55
C THR A 332 23.49 -15.57 -30.81
N ALA A 333 24.54 -14.77 -30.56
CA ALA A 333 25.92 -15.14 -30.87
C ALA A 333 26.87 -14.73 -29.73
N PRO A 334 27.70 -15.66 -29.22
CA PRO A 334 28.74 -15.34 -28.25
C PRO A 334 29.68 -14.24 -28.74
N GLY A 335 30.04 -13.31 -27.85
CA GLY A 335 30.97 -12.22 -28.15
C GLY A 335 30.37 -11.03 -28.91
N VAL A 336 29.07 -11.05 -29.24
CA VAL A 336 28.38 -9.88 -29.79
C VAL A 336 27.98 -8.95 -28.66
N ALA A 337 28.45 -7.70 -28.73
CA ALA A 337 28.08 -6.66 -27.78
C ALA A 337 26.79 -5.96 -28.22
N LEU A 338 25.84 -5.81 -27.28
CA LEU A 338 24.74 -4.87 -27.42
C LEU A 338 25.15 -3.53 -26.83
N THR A 339 24.77 -2.43 -27.49
CA THR A 339 25.08 -1.07 -27.02
C THR A 339 23.79 -0.30 -26.80
N PHE A 340 23.68 0.33 -25.62
CA PHE A 340 22.54 1.16 -25.23
C PHE A 340 23.04 2.48 -24.65
N ASN A 341 22.30 3.56 -24.91
CA ASN A 341 22.51 4.84 -24.25
C ASN A 341 21.50 4.98 -23.11
N LEU A 342 21.98 5.03 -21.88
CA LEU A 342 21.14 5.17 -20.69
C LEU A 342 21.27 6.58 -20.10
N PRO A 343 20.21 7.40 -20.07
CA PRO A 343 20.20 8.60 -19.26
C PRO A 343 20.26 8.23 -17.78
N ALA A 344 20.87 9.09 -16.97
CA ALA A 344 20.82 8.93 -15.53
C ALA A 344 19.40 9.14 -15.02
N THR A 345 18.98 8.36 -14.01
CA THR A 345 17.60 8.32 -13.50
C THR A 345 17.10 9.63 -12.89
N TYR A 346 17.94 10.63 -12.65
CA TYR A 346 17.48 11.96 -12.19
C TYR A 346 17.07 12.89 -13.34
N ILE A 347 17.41 12.53 -14.59
CA ILE A 347 17.16 13.35 -15.78
C ILE A 347 15.78 13.04 -16.36
N THR A 348 15.49 11.75 -16.56
CA THR A 348 14.23 11.26 -17.12
C THR A 348 14.01 9.79 -16.72
N GLY A 349 12.75 9.39 -16.68
CA GLY A 349 12.35 7.98 -16.58
C GLY A 349 12.32 7.29 -17.93
N ASP A 350 12.34 8.05 -19.04
CA ASP A 350 12.25 7.47 -20.36
C ASP A 350 13.58 6.91 -20.84
N GLY A 351 13.56 5.64 -21.26
CA GLY A 351 14.76 4.95 -21.69
C GLY A 351 15.79 4.72 -20.58
N SER A 352 15.41 4.86 -19.31
CA SER A 352 16.35 5.00 -18.18
C SER A 352 16.87 3.69 -17.62
N TYR A 353 16.41 2.55 -18.14
CA TYR A 353 16.85 1.23 -17.68
C TYR A 353 16.94 0.19 -18.80
N LEU A 354 17.63 -0.92 -18.52
CA LEU A 354 17.58 -2.17 -19.29
C LEU A 354 16.98 -3.28 -18.43
N ARG A 355 16.29 -4.23 -19.05
CA ARG A 355 15.81 -5.46 -18.41
C ARG A 355 16.41 -6.68 -19.09
N VAL A 356 17.17 -7.45 -18.33
CA VAL A 356 17.75 -8.73 -18.77
C VAL A 356 16.90 -9.87 -18.21
N LYS A 357 16.53 -10.81 -19.08
CA LYS A 357 15.84 -12.05 -18.76
C LYS A 357 16.81 -13.20 -19.06
N PRO A 358 17.60 -13.65 -18.08
CA PRO A 358 18.64 -14.66 -18.30
C PRO A 358 18.05 -16.07 -18.45
N ASP A 359 17.21 -16.26 -19.46
CA ASP A 359 16.51 -17.51 -19.80
C ASP A 359 17.43 -18.66 -20.20
N TRP A 360 18.69 -18.36 -20.49
CA TRP A 360 19.75 -19.34 -20.71
C TRP A 360 20.30 -19.96 -19.42
N LEU A 361 19.98 -19.42 -18.23
CA LEU A 361 20.43 -20.00 -16.97
C LEU A 361 19.59 -21.23 -16.61
N PRO A 362 20.21 -22.34 -16.12
CA PRO A 362 19.49 -23.59 -15.82
C PRO A 362 18.30 -23.45 -14.85
N GLY A 363 18.32 -22.45 -13.96
CA GLY A 363 17.25 -22.21 -12.98
C GLY A 363 16.17 -21.23 -13.45
N TYR A 364 16.27 -20.62 -14.63
CA TYR A 364 15.31 -19.59 -15.05
C TYR A 364 13.93 -20.16 -15.41
N GLY A 365 13.83 -21.46 -15.69
CA GLY A 365 12.55 -22.14 -15.86
C GLY A 365 11.79 -22.35 -14.54
N ASP A 366 12.46 -22.23 -13.39
CA ASP A 366 11.85 -22.37 -12.07
C ASP A 366 11.44 -20.99 -11.54
N SER A 367 10.14 -20.81 -11.30
CA SER A 367 9.58 -19.56 -10.77
C SER A 367 10.19 -19.08 -9.44
N SER A 368 10.74 -19.98 -8.62
CA SER A 368 11.36 -19.62 -7.34
C SER A 368 12.76 -19.03 -7.55
N LEU A 369 13.50 -19.53 -8.54
CA LEU A 369 14.89 -19.19 -8.82
C LEU A 369 15.04 -18.13 -9.91
N ALA A 370 14.08 -18.01 -10.82
CA ALA A 370 14.15 -17.11 -11.96
C ALA A 370 14.21 -15.64 -11.49
N LYS A 371 15.26 -14.91 -11.87
CA LYS A 371 15.42 -13.48 -11.61
C LYS A 371 15.65 -12.69 -12.90
N ASN A 372 14.94 -11.59 -13.06
CA ASN A 372 15.22 -10.55 -14.05
C ASN A 372 16.19 -9.53 -13.45
N LEU A 373 17.07 -8.97 -14.28
CA LEU A 373 17.99 -7.91 -13.90
C LEU A 373 17.50 -6.58 -14.46
N TYR A 374 17.41 -5.56 -13.60
CA TYR A 374 17.15 -4.18 -13.99
C TYR A 374 18.41 -3.36 -13.83
N ILE A 375 18.87 -2.77 -14.92
CA ILE A 375 20.15 -2.06 -15.00
C ILE A 375 19.87 -0.58 -15.25
N ALA A 376 20.37 0.32 -14.39
CA ALA A 376 20.21 1.76 -14.57
C ALA A 376 21.41 2.56 -14.03
N VAL A 377 21.61 3.77 -14.58
CA VAL A 377 22.65 4.69 -14.11
C VAL A 377 22.06 5.60 -13.03
N ARG A 378 22.55 5.48 -11.79
CA ARG A 378 22.13 6.34 -10.68
C ARG A 378 23.21 7.36 -10.35
N VAL A 379 22.78 8.59 -10.07
CA VAL A 379 23.64 9.74 -9.76
C VAL A 379 23.01 10.46 -8.57
N ASN A 380 23.83 10.99 -7.66
CA ASN A 380 23.36 11.69 -6.45
C ASN A 380 22.80 13.10 -6.74
N LYS A 381 21.74 13.19 -7.56
CA LYS A 381 21.09 14.43 -7.97
C LYS A 381 19.57 14.28 -7.90
N GLY A 382 18.85 15.40 -7.85
CA GLY A 382 17.39 15.42 -7.81
C GLY A 382 16.85 14.69 -6.56
N GLY A 383 15.95 13.73 -6.78
CA GLY A 383 15.42 12.91 -5.70
C GLY A 383 16.46 12.00 -5.03
N ASP A 384 17.54 11.66 -5.76
CA ASP A 384 18.66 10.83 -5.30
C ASP A 384 19.79 11.63 -4.64
N VAL A 385 19.57 12.88 -4.26
CA VAL A 385 20.64 13.74 -3.67
C VAL A 385 21.33 13.13 -2.44
N LYS A 386 20.68 12.21 -1.72
CA LYS A 386 21.23 11.47 -0.57
C LYS A 386 21.58 10.01 -0.87
N LEU A 387 21.64 9.61 -2.14
CA LEU A 387 22.02 8.25 -2.53
C LEU A 387 23.42 7.92 -2.00
N GLY A 388 23.54 6.76 -1.34
CA GLY A 388 24.79 6.35 -0.67
C GLY A 388 25.98 6.21 -1.63
N LEU A 389 27.19 6.38 -1.09
CA LEU A 389 28.45 6.29 -1.84
C LEU A 389 28.62 4.96 -2.60
N GLU A 390 28.02 3.89 -2.07
CA GLU A 390 28.01 2.58 -2.70
C GLU A 390 27.31 2.60 -4.07
N PHE A 391 26.23 3.38 -4.21
CA PHE A 391 25.32 3.33 -5.36
C PHE A 391 25.44 4.54 -6.29
N MET A 392 25.95 5.67 -5.79
CA MET A 392 26.00 6.91 -6.56
C MET A 392 27.05 6.91 -7.66
N ASN A 393 26.73 7.56 -8.79
CA ASN A 393 27.60 7.74 -9.95
C ASN A 393 28.05 6.42 -10.57
N LYS A 394 27.15 5.43 -10.55
CA LYS A 394 27.41 4.06 -11.01
C LYS A 394 26.21 3.48 -11.74
N VAL A 395 26.50 2.42 -12.50
CA VAL A 395 25.48 1.48 -12.93
C VAL A 395 25.06 0.66 -11.72
N ASN A 396 23.76 0.65 -11.43
CA ASN A 396 23.14 -0.18 -10.42
C ASN A 396 22.39 -1.31 -11.12
N ILE A 397 22.47 -2.50 -10.54
CA ILE A 397 21.83 -3.71 -11.03
C ILE A 397 20.95 -4.24 -9.91
N HIS A 398 19.66 -4.35 -10.17
CA HIS A 398 18.66 -4.86 -9.23
C HIS A 398 18.10 -6.17 -9.75
N GLU A 399 18.08 -7.18 -8.89
CA GLU A 399 17.53 -8.50 -9.21
C GLU A 399 16.09 -8.58 -8.69
N VAL A 400 15.18 -9.05 -9.53
CA VAL A 400 13.76 -9.21 -9.17
C VAL A 400 13.27 -10.55 -9.65
N ASN A 401 12.49 -11.27 -8.83
CA ASN A 401 11.91 -12.55 -9.24
C ASN A 401 11.14 -12.38 -10.56
N ALA A 402 11.40 -13.23 -11.55
CA ALA A 402 10.83 -13.14 -12.89
C ALA A 402 9.30 -13.25 -12.87
N THR A 403 8.73 -13.96 -11.89
CA THR A 403 7.28 -14.03 -11.68
C THR A 403 6.68 -12.71 -11.21
N MET A 404 7.44 -11.86 -10.51
CA MET A 404 6.94 -10.53 -10.12
C MET A 404 6.71 -9.60 -11.33
N VAL A 405 7.20 -9.98 -12.51
CA VAL A 405 7.05 -9.24 -13.77
C VAL A 405 5.92 -9.80 -14.63
N SER A 406 5.67 -11.13 -14.62
CA SER A 406 4.64 -11.77 -15.45
C SER A 406 3.22 -11.68 -14.88
N GLN A 407 3.08 -11.31 -13.61
CA GLN A 407 1.80 -11.39 -12.90
C GLN A 407 0.83 -10.24 -13.17
N PHE A 408 1.29 -9.13 -13.73
CA PHE A 408 0.41 -8.08 -14.23
C PHE A 408 0.04 -8.27 -15.70
N ASP A 409 0.76 -9.12 -16.44
CA ASP A 409 0.37 -9.54 -17.79
C ASP A 409 -0.64 -10.71 -17.75
N GLN A 410 -0.71 -11.51 -16.67
CA GLN A 410 -1.56 -12.71 -16.61
C GLN A 410 -2.31 -13.01 -15.30
N GLY A 411 -2.26 -12.15 -14.28
CA GLY A 411 -3.10 -12.28 -13.08
C GLY A 411 -2.97 -13.65 -12.38
N SER A 412 -1.76 -14.13 -12.10
CA SER A 412 -1.57 -15.41 -11.39
C SER A 412 -0.48 -15.43 -10.30
N ARG A 413 -0.81 -15.80 -9.05
CA ARG A 413 0.07 -16.35 -7.98
C ARG A 413 0.81 -15.36 -7.07
N PHE A 414 0.12 -14.82 -6.06
CA PHE A 414 0.76 -14.04 -5.00
C PHE A 414 0.98 -14.88 -3.72
N ASP A 415 2.21 -15.35 -3.49
CA ASP A 415 2.77 -15.55 -2.14
C ASP A 415 4.25 -15.09 -2.15
N PRO A 416 4.60 -13.95 -1.52
CA PRO A 416 5.97 -13.45 -1.49
C PRO A 416 6.91 -14.31 -0.64
N CYS A 417 6.39 -15.29 0.13
CA CYS A 417 7.20 -16.26 0.86
C CYS A 417 7.55 -17.50 0.03
N ASP A 418 6.79 -17.84 -1.01
CA ASP A 418 7.12 -18.96 -1.93
C ASP A 418 8.35 -18.64 -2.81
N ALA A 419 8.81 -17.39 -2.82
CA ALA A 419 10.07 -17.00 -3.45
C ALA A 419 11.30 -17.16 -2.53
N LEU A 420 11.12 -17.60 -1.27
CA LEU A 420 12.15 -17.52 -0.22
C LEU A 420 12.21 -18.73 0.74
N THR A 421 11.58 -19.86 0.45
CA THR A 421 12.01 -21.14 1.04
C THR A 421 13.06 -21.80 0.14
N GLU A 422 14.27 -21.23 0.17
CA GLU A 422 15.61 -21.87 0.18
C GLU A 422 16.72 -20.88 -0.22
#